data_AF-A0A7J5Z2L6-F1
#
_entry.id   AF-A0A7J5Z2L6-F1
#
_cell.length_a   1.000
_cell.length_b   1.000
_cell.length_c   1.000
_cell.angle_alpha   90.00
_cell.angle_beta   90.00
_cell.angle_gamma   90.00
#
_symmetry.space_group_name_H-M   'P 1'
#
loop_
_entity.id
_entity.type
_entity.pdbx_description
1 polymer ?
#
loop_
_entity_poly.entity_id
_entity_poly.type
_entity_poly.pdbx_seq_one_letter_code
_entity_poly.pdbx_strand_id
1 'polypeptide(L)'
;MMMLQLQPEDGDPERPEAQKDQDLKSVLVTSVLNLEELDVDLYRGTHHWVPHSQRLFGGQIIGQALVAAAKSVSDNLYAHSLHCYFVRAGDPKVPVLYQVDRIREGRSFTVRSVRAIQHGQPILICQASFQMLQPSPLQHHKPDLAEKYKLGLNKLLANEVPIEIKPVNPPGNMKLHCCVAAYVSDFAFLGTALLPYPGYRAQFAASLDHAMWFHSTFRSDEWMLYECESPWA
;
A
#
# COMPACT_ATOMS: atom_id res chain seq x y z
N MET A 1 -62.72 29.76 -36.32
CA MET A 1 -62.58 31.14 -35.80
C MET A 1 -62.11 30.98 -34.36
N MET A 2 -60.88 31.30 -33.93
CA MET A 2 -59.81 32.12 -34.47
C MET A 2 -58.50 31.64 -33.80
N MET A 3 -57.39 31.60 -34.55
CA MET A 3 -56.03 31.51 -33.99
C MET A 3 -55.68 32.82 -33.28
N LEU A 4 -54.85 32.75 -32.23
CA LEU A 4 -53.77 33.71 -31.98
C LEU A 4 -52.67 33.06 -31.12
N GLN A 5 -51.50 32.91 -31.76
CA GLN A 5 -50.20 32.59 -31.17
C GLN A 5 -49.72 33.72 -30.27
N LEU A 6 -48.92 33.39 -29.25
CA LEU A 6 -47.72 34.12 -28.80
C LEU A 6 -46.82 33.13 -28.03
N GLN A 7 -45.56 33.00 -28.45
CA GLN A 7 -44.38 32.44 -27.74
C GLN A 7 -43.30 33.55 -27.76
N PRO A 8 -42.15 33.46 -27.06
CA PRO A 8 -41.81 32.97 -25.71
C PRO A 8 -40.94 34.05 -24.97
N GLU A 9 -39.92 33.63 -24.19
CA GLU A 9 -38.88 34.37 -23.42
C GLU A 9 -39.15 34.37 -21.91
N ASP A 10 -38.51 33.48 -21.14
CA ASP A 10 -37.14 33.52 -20.59
C ASP A 10 -37.32 33.77 -19.08
N GLY A 11 -36.84 32.98 -18.13
CA GLY A 11 -35.64 32.17 -18.03
C GLY A 11 -35.10 32.50 -16.64
N ASP A 12 -35.14 31.56 -15.71
CA ASP A 12 -34.24 31.55 -14.54
C ASP A 12 -34.20 30.13 -13.96
N PRO A 13 -33.05 29.66 -13.46
CA PRO A 13 -32.41 28.50 -14.02
C PRO A 13 -32.44 27.38 -12.96
N GLU A 14 -32.09 26.19 -13.40
CA GLU A 14 -31.42 25.14 -12.63
C GLU A 14 -31.49 25.29 -11.09
N ARG A 15 -32.40 24.54 -10.46
CA ARG A 15 -32.15 24.06 -9.10
C ARG A 15 -30.78 23.41 -9.09
N PRO A 16 -29.82 23.81 -8.25
CA PRO A 16 -28.58 23.07 -8.15
C PRO A 16 -28.89 21.72 -7.48
N GLU A 17 -28.93 20.66 -8.26
CA GLU A 17 -28.71 19.28 -7.80
C GLU A 17 -27.24 19.03 -7.42
N ALA A 18 -26.46 20.08 -7.20
CA ALA A 18 -25.05 20.04 -6.86
C ALA A 18 -24.83 20.08 -5.35
N GLN A 19 -25.24 19.04 -4.61
CA GLN A 19 -24.72 18.82 -3.25
C GLN A 19 -24.84 17.36 -2.80
N LYS A 20 -24.48 16.40 -3.66
CA LYS A 20 -24.32 14.99 -3.25
C LYS A 20 -23.15 14.24 -3.90
N ASP A 21 -22.23 14.97 -4.53
CA ASP A 21 -20.94 14.47 -4.97
C ASP A 21 -19.84 15.36 -4.36
N GLN A 22 -19.75 15.37 -3.02
CA GLN A 22 -18.45 15.64 -2.41
C GLN A 22 -17.55 14.47 -2.79
N ASP A 23 -16.70 14.72 -3.78
CA ASP A 23 -15.75 13.83 -4.40
C ASP A 23 -14.99 12.99 -3.34
N LEU A 24 -15.47 11.77 -3.07
CA LEU A 24 -14.84 10.75 -2.22
C LEU A 24 -13.60 10.12 -2.89
N LYS A 25 -13.10 10.74 -3.97
CA LYS A 25 -11.88 10.36 -4.68
C LYS A 25 -10.65 10.71 -3.82
N SER A 26 -9.92 9.66 -3.42
CA SER A 26 -8.58 9.66 -2.80
C SER A 26 -8.56 9.71 -1.26
N VAL A 27 -8.57 8.52 -0.63
CA VAL A 27 -8.39 8.42 0.84
C VAL A 27 -7.21 7.54 1.26
N LEU A 28 -6.64 6.70 0.39
CA LEU A 28 -5.50 5.83 0.78
C LEU A 28 -4.14 6.27 0.27
N VAL A 29 -4.07 6.75 -0.98
CA VAL A 29 -2.80 7.08 -1.64
C VAL A 29 -2.39 8.53 -1.37
N THR A 30 -3.35 9.41 -1.07
CA THR A 30 -3.10 10.83 -0.74
C THR A 30 -2.91 11.09 0.75
N SER A 31 -3.10 10.11 1.65
CA SER A 31 -3.00 10.32 3.11
C SER A 31 -1.99 9.41 3.83
N VAL A 32 -2.12 8.08 3.76
CA VAL A 32 -1.37 7.15 4.64
C VAL A 32 0.07 6.91 4.19
N LEU A 33 0.33 6.83 2.88
CA LEU A 33 1.69 6.65 2.35
C LEU A 33 2.44 7.97 2.10
N ASN A 34 1.77 9.11 2.29
CA ASN A 34 2.40 10.40 2.10
C ASN A 34 3.43 10.66 3.22
N LEU A 35 4.62 11.08 2.83
CA LEU A 35 5.72 11.42 3.73
C LEU A 35 6.15 12.86 3.52
N GLU A 36 6.21 13.63 4.61
CA GLU A 36 6.87 14.93 4.68
C GLU A 36 8.39 14.70 4.56
N GLU A 37 9.07 15.45 3.69
CA GLU A 37 10.52 15.46 3.61
C GLU A 37 11.06 16.49 4.60
N LEU A 38 11.96 16.05 5.50
CA LEU A 38 12.56 16.93 6.50
C LEU A 38 13.96 17.37 6.08
N ASP A 39 14.71 16.46 5.46
CA ASP A 39 16.06 16.67 4.96
C ASP A 39 16.38 15.58 3.91
N VAL A 40 17.56 15.67 3.28
CA VAL A 40 18.08 14.63 2.40
C VAL A 40 18.07 13.29 3.13
N ASP A 41 17.37 12.33 2.54
CA ASP A 41 17.27 10.96 3.04
C ASP A 41 16.61 10.86 4.45
N LEU A 42 15.86 11.88 4.87
CA LEU A 42 15.10 11.90 6.12
C LEU A 42 13.65 12.37 5.90
N TYR A 43 12.70 11.50 6.26
CA TYR A 43 11.28 11.72 6.03
C TYR A 43 10.45 11.52 7.29
N ARG A 44 9.23 12.06 7.34
CA ARG A 44 8.29 11.93 8.44
C ARG A 44 6.92 11.46 7.97
N GLY A 45 6.40 10.41 8.61
CA GLY A 45 5.02 9.98 8.50
C GLY A 45 4.20 10.44 9.72
N THR A 46 3.06 11.08 9.47
CA THR A 46 2.18 11.67 10.51
C THR A 46 0.76 11.11 10.52
N HIS A 47 0.26 10.64 9.38
CA HIS A 47 -1.08 10.08 9.27
C HIS A 47 -1.02 8.58 9.54
N HIS A 48 -1.60 8.15 10.66
CA HIS A 48 -1.58 6.76 11.08
C HIS A 48 -2.99 6.17 11.02
N TRP A 49 -3.17 5.09 10.27
CA TRP A 49 -4.31 4.21 10.49
C TRP A 49 -4.01 3.36 11.72
N VAL A 50 -4.88 3.47 12.72
CA VAL A 50 -4.71 2.80 14.00
C VAL A 50 -5.78 1.71 14.11
N PRO A 51 -5.43 0.42 13.96
CA PRO A 51 -6.35 -0.67 14.24
C PRO A 51 -6.80 -0.66 15.71
N HIS A 52 -7.87 -1.40 16.01
CA HIS A 52 -8.41 -1.55 17.37
C HIS A 52 -7.37 -2.00 18.41
N SER A 53 -6.25 -2.58 17.97
CA SER A 53 -5.11 -2.96 18.79
C SER A 53 -4.32 -1.77 19.39
N GLN A 54 -4.65 -0.52 19.02
CA GLN A 54 -3.98 0.70 19.50
C GLN A 54 -2.47 0.74 19.20
N ARG A 55 -2.04 0.02 18.16
CA ARG A 55 -0.64 -0.02 17.67
C ARG A 55 -0.61 0.42 16.23
N LEU A 56 0.56 0.89 15.77
CA LEU A 56 0.76 1.12 14.34
C LEU A 56 0.58 -0.18 13.53
N PHE A 57 -0.14 -0.10 12.42
CA PHE A 57 -0.28 -1.21 11.48
C PHE A 57 1.05 -1.47 10.75
N GLY A 58 1.50 -2.73 10.70
CA GLY A 58 2.80 -3.09 10.15
C GLY A 58 2.94 -2.74 8.67
N GLY A 59 1.90 -3.01 7.87
CA GLY A 59 1.84 -2.65 6.45
C GLY A 59 2.00 -1.15 6.21
N GLN A 60 1.47 -0.30 7.10
CA GLN A 60 1.73 1.14 7.02
C GLN A 60 3.22 1.46 7.11
N ILE A 61 3.91 0.87 8.10
CA ILE A 61 5.33 1.17 8.34
C ILE A 61 6.21 0.62 7.22
N ILE A 62 5.88 -0.57 6.69
CA ILE A 62 6.56 -1.15 5.51
C ILE A 62 6.36 -0.26 4.28
N GLY A 63 5.11 0.08 3.97
CA GLY A 63 4.78 0.90 2.80
C GLY A 63 5.45 2.27 2.85
N GLN A 64 5.38 2.97 3.99
CA GLN A 64 6.07 4.25 4.19
C GLN A 64 7.60 4.11 4.10
N ALA A 65 8.19 3.04 4.66
CA ALA A 65 9.62 2.79 4.52
C ALA A 65 10.03 2.61 3.05
N LEU A 66 9.22 1.90 2.26
CA LEU A 66 9.47 1.76 0.82
C LEU A 66 9.30 3.08 0.07
N VAL A 67 8.35 3.94 0.46
CA VAL A 67 8.23 5.30 -0.09
C VAL A 67 9.49 6.12 0.16
N ALA A 68 10.00 6.13 1.40
CA ALA A 68 11.23 6.84 1.75
C ALA A 68 12.42 6.34 0.93
N ALA A 69 12.59 5.02 0.81
CA ALA A 69 13.62 4.44 -0.05
C ALA A 69 13.43 4.84 -1.53
N ALA A 70 12.20 4.76 -2.05
CA ALA A 70 11.87 5.04 -3.44
C ALA A 70 12.07 6.53 -3.83
N LYS A 71 11.86 7.45 -2.89
CA LYS A 71 12.15 8.89 -3.07
C LYS A 71 13.66 9.18 -3.18
N SER A 72 14.49 8.35 -2.54
CA SER A 72 15.96 8.51 -2.57
C SER A 72 16.66 7.88 -3.79
N VAL A 73 15.95 7.21 -4.70
CA VAL A 73 16.51 6.54 -5.89
C VAL A 73 16.04 7.21 -7.18
N SER A 74 16.84 7.11 -8.26
CA SER A 74 16.50 7.66 -9.57
C SER A 74 15.20 7.07 -10.15
N ASP A 75 14.55 7.79 -11.06
CA ASP A 75 13.22 7.40 -11.58
C ASP A 75 13.21 6.18 -12.50
N ASN A 76 14.36 5.81 -13.06
CA ASN A 76 14.53 4.62 -13.88
C ASN A 76 14.76 3.32 -13.07
N LEU A 77 14.78 3.42 -11.73
CA LEU A 77 14.96 2.30 -10.81
C LEU A 77 13.65 1.96 -10.11
N TYR A 78 13.30 0.68 -10.11
CA TYR A 78 12.07 0.16 -9.52
C TYR A 78 12.40 -0.87 -8.44
N ALA A 79 11.60 -0.91 -7.38
CA ALA A 79 11.78 -1.90 -6.33
C ALA A 79 11.59 -3.31 -6.91
N HIS A 80 12.50 -4.22 -6.61
CA HIS A 80 12.36 -5.64 -6.97
C HIS A 80 12.36 -6.55 -5.75
N SER A 81 12.84 -6.07 -4.60
CA SER A 81 12.68 -6.77 -3.33
C SER A 81 12.77 -5.82 -2.12
N LEU A 82 12.18 -6.26 -1.02
CA LEU A 82 12.39 -5.68 0.30
C LEU A 82 12.42 -6.76 1.37
N HIS A 83 13.12 -6.48 2.47
CA HIS A 83 13.18 -7.28 3.68
C HIS A 83 13.06 -6.34 4.88
N CYS A 84 12.12 -6.65 5.77
CA CYS A 84 11.80 -5.85 6.93
C CYS A 84 11.87 -6.70 8.20
N TYR A 85 12.36 -6.11 9.29
CA TYR A 85 12.25 -6.63 10.64
C TYR A 85 11.52 -5.63 11.52
N PHE A 86 10.45 -6.08 12.18
CA PHE A 86 9.74 -5.33 13.20
C PHE A 86 10.49 -5.47 14.52
N VAL A 87 11.09 -4.39 14.99
CA VAL A 87 11.98 -4.40 16.16
C VAL A 87 11.20 -4.04 17.43
N ARG A 88 10.24 -3.12 17.32
CA ARG A 88 9.44 -2.62 18.46
C ARG A 88 8.03 -2.28 18.00
N ALA A 89 7.08 -2.35 18.93
CA ALA A 89 5.73 -1.85 18.69
C ALA A 89 5.77 -0.32 18.55
N GLY A 90 5.13 0.20 17.50
CA GLY A 90 5.02 1.63 17.28
C GLY A 90 3.87 2.26 18.07
N ASP A 91 4.10 3.48 18.56
CA ASP A 91 3.09 4.32 19.22
C ASP A 91 2.32 5.14 18.15
N PRO A 92 0.99 4.93 17.99
CA PRO A 92 0.21 5.67 17.00
C PRO A 92 0.08 7.17 17.28
N LYS A 93 0.42 7.65 18.48
CA LYS A 93 0.35 9.06 18.86
C LYS A 93 1.60 9.85 18.46
N VAL A 94 2.63 9.15 18.00
CA VAL A 94 3.96 9.73 17.75
C VAL A 94 4.28 9.60 16.27
N PRO A 95 4.70 10.67 15.58
CA PRO A 95 5.15 10.56 14.19
C PRO A 95 6.31 9.58 14.04
N VAL A 96 6.39 8.93 12.88
CA VAL A 96 7.49 8.02 12.56
C VAL A 96 8.50 8.73 11.66
N LEU A 97 9.76 8.73 12.05
CA LEU A 97 10.86 9.22 11.21
C LEU A 97 11.42 8.07 10.37
N TYR A 98 11.61 8.28 9.08
CA TYR A 98 12.20 7.33 8.16
C TYR A 98 13.55 7.86 7.71
N GLN A 99 14.62 7.30 8.27
CA GLN A 99 15.99 7.63 7.88
C GLN A 99 16.48 6.62 6.86
N VAL A 100 16.98 7.10 5.73
CA VAL A 100 17.46 6.28 4.62
C VAL A 100 18.99 6.32 4.56
N ASP A 101 19.61 5.15 4.54
CA ASP A 101 21.03 4.96 4.32
C ASP A 101 21.26 4.38 2.91
N ARG A 102 22.12 5.03 2.10
CA ARG A 102 22.46 4.59 0.73
C ARG A 102 23.56 3.52 0.79
N ILE A 103 23.16 2.25 0.76
CA ILE A 103 24.09 1.12 0.95
C ILE A 103 24.93 0.85 -0.29
N ARG A 104 24.33 0.93 -1.48
CA ARG A 104 25.02 0.66 -2.75
C ARG A 104 24.40 1.49 -3.87
N GLU A 105 25.25 2.08 -4.70
CA GLU A 105 24.89 2.70 -5.98
C GLU A 105 25.61 1.99 -7.12
N GLY A 106 24.89 1.20 -7.89
CA GLY A 106 25.43 0.53 -9.06
C GLY A 106 24.76 1.02 -10.34
N ARG A 107 25.31 0.60 -11.49
CA ARG A 107 24.72 0.94 -12.79
C ARG A 107 23.30 0.38 -12.96
N SER A 108 23.08 -0.86 -12.50
CA SER A 108 21.80 -1.56 -12.69
C SER A 108 21.04 -1.83 -11.40
N PHE A 109 21.73 -1.79 -10.26
CA PHE A 109 21.18 -2.14 -8.96
C PHE A 109 21.62 -1.12 -7.91
N THR A 110 20.67 -0.72 -7.09
CA THR A 110 20.88 0.21 -5.98
C THR A 110 20.18 -0.34 -4.74
N VAL A 111 20.81 -0.20 -3.58
CA VAL A 111 20.29 -0.71 -2.30
C VAL A 111 20.14 0.44 -1.32
N ARG A 112 19.00 0.44 -0.62
CA ARG A 112 18.68 1.34 0.50
C ARG A 112 18.46 0.53 1.76
N SER A 113 18.95 1.06 2.88
CA SER A 113 18.47 0.64 4.20
C SER A 113 17.62 1.76 4.77
N VAL A 114 16.49 1.45 5.36
CA VAL A 114 15.59 2.41 5.98
C VAL A 114 15.35 2.02 7.43
N ARG A 115 15.52 2.97 8.33
CA ARG A 115 15.15 2.84 9.74
C ARG A 115 13.90 3.67 9.98
N ALA A 116 12.82 3.03 10.39
CA ALA A 116 11.65 3.71 10.94
C ALA A 116 11.89 3.92 12.45
N ILE A 117 11.82 5.15 12.92
CA ILE A 117 12.31 5.56 14.24
C ILE A 117 11.20 6.30 15.00
N GLN A 118 11.00 5.91 16.25
CA GLN A 118 10.22 6.66 17.24
C GLN A 118 11.01 6.72 18.54
N HIS A 119 10.92 7.85 19.27
CA HIS A 119 11.66 8.06 20.52
C HIS A 119 13.17 7.77 20.41
N GLY A 120 13.77 8.06 19.25
CA GLY A 120 15.18 7.78 18.97
C GLY A 120 15.55 6.30 18.83
N GLN A 121 14.57 5.39 18.78
CA GLN A 121 14.77 3.94 18.66
C GLN A 121 14.13 3.40 17.37
N PRO A 122 14.80 2.47 16.65
CA PRO A 122 14.18 1.79 15.51
C PRO A 122 12.97 0.96 15.95
N ILE A 123 11.85 1.15 15.26
CA ILE A 123 10.66 0.30 15.33
C ILE A 123 10.61 -0.68 14.15
N LEU A 124 11.20 -0.31 13.02
CA LEU A 124 11.38 -1.15 11.82
C LEU A 124 12.78 -0.93 11.25
N ILE A 125 13.40 -2.02 10.80
CA ILE A 125 14.56 -1.96 9.91
C ILE A 125 14.14 -2.58 8.58
N CYS A 126 14.35 -1.86 7.49
CA CYS A 126 14.03 -2.31 6.13
C CYS A 126 15.28 -2.23 5.25
N GLN A 127 15.48 -3.22 4.38
CA GLN A 127 16.39 -3.14 3.26
C GLN A 127 15.58 -3.32 1.98
N ALA A 128 15.71 -2.38 1.04
CA ALA A 128 15.04 -2.40 -0.24
C ALA A 128 16.07 -2.35 -1.37
N SER A 129 15.89 -3.23 -2.35
CA SER A 129 16.74 -3.29 -3.54
C SER A 129 15.95 -2.88 -4.78
N PHE A 130 16.59 -2.03 -5.57
CA PHE A 130 16.01 -1.40 -6.76
C PHE A 130 16.84 -1.77 -7.98
N GLN A 131 16.16 -2.00 -9.11
CA GLN A 131 16.76 -2.41 -10.36
C GLN A 131 16.19 -1.60 -11.52
N MET A 132 17.01 -1.36 -12.54
CA MET A 132 16.53 -0.85 -13.82
C MET A 132 15.64 -1.87 -14.50
N LEU A 133 14.61 -1.42 -15.21
CA LEU A 133 13.85 -2.30 -16.08
C LEU A 133 14.75 -2.81 -17.22
N GLN A 134 14.91 -4.12 -17.34
CA GLN A 134 15.72 -4.75 -18.37
C GLN A 134 14.95 -5.94 -18.96
N PRO A 135 14.88 -6.09 -20.30
CA PRO A 135 14.31 -7.26 -20.92
C PRO A 135 15.08 -8.52 -20.54
N SER A 136 14.35 -9.61 -20.27
CA SER A 136 14.91 -10.95 -20.10
C SER A 136 14.34 -11.87 -21.18
N PRO A 137 15.17 -12.67 -21.86
CA PRO A 137 14.68 -13.72 -22.76
C PRO A 137 14.03 -14.89 -22.00
N LEU A 138 14.25 -14.96 -20.69
CA LEU A 138 13.67 -15.97 -19.80
C LEU A 138 12.53 -15.33 -19.01
N GLN A 139 11.31 -15.82 -19.25
CA GLN A 139 10.13 -15.46 -18.47
C GLN A 139 9.34 -16.74 -18.19
N HIS A 140 9.08 -16.99 -16.91
CA HIS A 140 8.23 -18.09 -16.48
C HIS A 140 7.48 -17.68 -15.22
N HIS A 141 6.20 -18.02 -15.16
CA HIS A 141 5.35 -17.94 -13.97
C HIS A 141 4.33 -19.07 -14.08
N LYS A 142 3.66 -19.44 -12.98
CA LYS A 142 2.51 -20.36 -13.08
C LYS A 142 1.37 -19.65 -13.81
N PRO A 143 0.96 -20.09 -15.01
CA PRO A 143 -0.18 -19.48 -15.68
C PRO A 143 -1.46 -19.80 -14.90
N ASP A 144 -2.47 -18.92 -15.03
CA ASP A 144 -3.89 -19.23 -14.77
C ASP A 144 -4.39 -19.28 -13.32
N LEU A 145 -3.65 -18.75 -12.34
CA LEU A 145 -4.15 -18.64 -10.95
C LEU A 145 -5.38 -17.69 -10.84
N ALA A 146 -5.41 -16.58 -11.58
CA ALA A 146 -6.54 -15.65 -11.52
C ALA A 146 -7.84 -16.23 -12.10
N GLU A 147 -7.75 -17.03 -13.17
CA GLU A 147 -8.91 -17.66 -13.82
C GLU A 147 -9.40 -18.90 -13.07
N LYS A 148 -8.47 -19.73 -12.58
CA LYS A 148 -8.79 -20.98 -11.86
C LYS A 148 -9.48 -20.75 -10.51
N TYR A 149 -9.22 -19.63 -9.84
CA TYR A 149 -9.68 -19.38 -8.47
C TYR A 149 -10.77 -18.29 -8.34
N LYS A 150 -11.55 -18.02 -9.40
CA LYS A 150 -12.75 -17.14 -9.35
C LYS A 150 -13.82 -17.60 -8.35
N LEU A 151 -13.80 -18.87 -7.95
CA LEU A 151 -14.78 -19.49 -7.04
C LEU A 151 -14.05 -20.33 -5.99
N GLY A 152 -13.94 -19.81 -4.76
CA GLY A 152 -13.63 -20.64 -3.58
C GLY A 152 -12.38 -20.29 -2.76
N LEU A 153 -11.88 -19.05 -2.81
CA LEU A 153 -10.88 -18.56 -1.84
C LEU A 153 -11.55 -17.70 -0.79
N ASN A 154 -10.98 -17.66 0.43
CA ASN A 154 -11.45 -16.89 1.59
C ASN A 154 -12.15 -15.60 1.13
N LYS A 155 -13.49 -15.64 1.07
CA LYS A 155 -14.31 -14.46 0.81
C LYS A 155 -14.25 -13.66 2.10
N LEU A 156 -13.22 -12.85 2.27
CA LEU A 156 -13.40 -11.64 3.07
C LEU A 156 -14.38 -10.80 2.26
N LEU A 157 -15.62 -10.71 2.74
CA LEU A 157 -16.57 -9.81 2.12
C LEU A 157 -15.98 -8.39 2.21
N ALA A 158 -16.24 -7.54 1.20
CA ALA A 158 -15.65 -6.20 1.12
C ALA A 158 -15.96 -5.29 2.33
N ASN A 159 -16.91 -5.69 3.17
CA ASN A 159 -17.31 -5.07 4.44
C ASN A 159 -16.62 -5.66 5.69
N GLU A 160 -15.85 -6.75 5.56
CA GLU A 160 -15.05 -7.37 6.64
C GLU A 160 -13.56 -7.01 6.54
N VAL A 161 -13.16 -6.40 5.42
CA VAL A 161 -11.90 -5.67 5.28
C VAL A 161 -12.20 -4.21 5.68
N PRO A 162 -11.55 -3.62 6.70
CA PRO A 162 -11.81 -2.26 7.15
C PRO A 162 -11.28 -1.19 6.19
N ILE A 163 -11.05 -1.52 4.91
CA ILE A 163 -10.72 -0.59 3.84
C ILE A 163 -11.16 -1.23 2.52
N GLU A 164 -12.08 -0.61 1.78
CA GLU A 164 -12.19 -0.82 0.34
C GLU A 164 -10.84 -0.38 -0.27
N ILE A 165 -9.90 -1.31 -0.41
CA ILE A 165 -8.71 -1.08 -1.22
C ILE A 165 -9.15 -1.30 -2.67
N LYS A 166 -9.96 -0.37 -3.16
CA LYS A 166 -9.97 0.03 -4.56
C LYS A 166 -9.01 1.19 -4.62
N PRO A 167 -7.73 1.02 -4.99
CA PRO A 167 -6.89 2.19 -5.16
C PRO A 167 -7.53 3.02 -6.27
N VAL A 168 -8.03 4.19 -5.91
CA VAL A 168 -8.68 5.07 -6.87
C VAL A 168 -7.56 5.76 -7.61
N ASN A 169 -7.19 5.20 -8.77
CA ASN A 169 -6.30 5.77 -9.79
C ASN A 169 -5.04 6.49 -9.23
N PRO A 170 -4.12 5.80 -8.54
CA PRO A 170 -2.82 6.34 -8.18
C PRO A 170 -2.11 6.76 -9.48
N PRO A 171 -1.67 8.03 -9.61
CA PRO A 171 -1.02 8.48 -10.82
C PRO A 171 0.31 7.75 -11.05
N GLY A 172 0.40 7.03 -12.18
CA GLY A 172 1.52 7.01 -13.13
C GLY A 172 2.90 6.51 -12.71
N ASN A 173 3.17 6.13 -11.46
CA ASN A 173 4.51 5.68 -11.04
C ASN A 173 4.51 4.28 -10.44
N MET A 174 5.21 3.34 -11.07
CA MET A 174 5.40 1.96 -10.60
C MET A 174 5.96 1.88 -9.17
N LYS A 175 6.78 2.86 -8.76
CA LYS A 175 7.27 2.95 -7.37
C LYS A 175 6.11 3.03 -6.37
N LEU A 176 5.06 3.80 -6.70
CA LEU A 176 3.89 3.97 -5.85
C LEU A 176 3.04 2.70 -5.78
N HIS A 177 2.86 2.00 -6.90
CA HIS A 177 2.17 0.71 -6.93
C HIS A 177 2.88 -0.34 -6.05
N CYS A 178 4.22 -0.37 -6.06
CA CYS A 178 5.00 -1.23 -5.15
C CYS A 178 4.78 -0.85 -3.68
N CYS A 179 4.76 0.45 -3.35
CA CYS A 179 4.49 0.92 -1.99
C CYS A 179 3.09 0.56 -1.49
N VAL A 180 2.08 0.65 -2.36
CA VAL A 180 0.71 0.23 -2.04
C VAL A 180 0.65 -1.28 -1.86
N ALA A 181 1.25 -2.07 -2.74
CA ALA A 181 1.31 -3.53 -2.55
C ALA A 181 1.99 -3.92 -1.23
N ALA A 182 3.07 -3.23 -0.87
CA ALA A 182 3.77 -3.44 0.40
C ALA A 182 2.95 -3.03 1.63
N TYR A 183 2.07 -2.05 1.49
CA TYR A 183 1.08 -1.73 2.51
C TYR A 183 0.05 -2.85 2.70
N VAL A 184 -0.48 -3.34 1.58
CA VAL A 184 -1.58 -4.31 1.55
C VAL A 184 -1.14 -5.70 2.01
N SER A 185 0.09 -6.10 1.71
CA SER A 185 0.60 -7.46 1.98
C SER A 185 0.54 -7.85 3.46
N ASP A 186 0.71 -6.90 4.39
CA ASP A 186 0.69 -7.19 5.83
C ASP A 186 -0.72 -7.33 6.42
N PHE A 187 -1.79 -7.13 5.63
CA PHE A 187 -3.15 -7.08 6.16
C PHE A 187 -3.72 -8.46 6.55
N ALA A 188 -3.57 -9.49 5.71
CA ALA A 188 -4.20 -10.80 5.90
C ALA A 188 -3.21 -11.92 6.28
N PHE A 189 -1.91 -11.63 6.27
CA PHE A 189 -0.87 -12.66 6.23
C PHE A 189 -0.83 -13.51 7.51
N LEU A 190 -0.78 -12.87 8.68
CA LEU A 190 -0.66 -13.57 9.96
C LEU A 190 -1.92 -14.39 10.33
N GLY A 191 -3.09 -13.98 9.85
CA GLY A 191 -4.35 -14.69 10.10
C GLY A 191 -4.38 -16.10 9.48
N THR A 192 -3.68 -16.29 8.37
CA THR A 192 -3.60 -17.58 7.65
C THR A 192 -3.07 -18.70 8.54
N ALA A 193 -2.13 -18.42 9.45
CA ALA A 193 -1.54 -19.41 10.35
C ALA A 193 -2.54 -20.00 11.36
N LEU A 194 -3.63 -19.29 11.66
CA LEU A 194 -4.64 -19.72 12.62
C LEU A 194 -5.81 -20.48 11.98
N LEU A 195 -5.91 -20.51 10.64
CA LEU A 195 -7.00 -21.19 9.93
C LEU A 195 -7.16 -22.68 10.30
N PRO A 196 -6.08 -23.46 10.53
CA PRO A 196 -6.21 -24.86 10.97
C PRO A 196 -6.78 -25.03 12.40
N TYR A 197 -6.92 -23.95 13.19
CA TYR A 197 -7.28 -23.98 14.61
C TYR A 197 -8.52 -23.12 14.92
N PRO A 198 -9.73 -23.46 14.42
CA PRO A 198 -10.92 -22.60 14.47
C PRO A 198 -11.44 -22.25 15.88
N GLY A 199 -11.05 -23.01 16.91
CA GLY A 199 -11.39 -22.73 18.31
C GLY A 199 -10.29 -22.02 19.10
N TYR A 200 -9.09 -21.90 18.53
CA TYR A 200 -7.96 -21.29 19.22
C TYR A 200 -7.99 -19.77 19.05
N ARG A 201 -7.80 -19.06 20.16
CA ARG A 201 -7.67 -17.60 20.17
C ARG A 201 -6.26 -17.25 20.63
N ALA A 202 -5.45 -16.76 19.70
CA ALA A 202 -4.13 -16.26 20.03
C ALA A 202 -4.25 -15.12 21.06
N GLN A 203 -3.57 -15.25 22.20
CA GLN A 203 -3.53 -14.19 23.21
C GLN A 203 -2.72 -12.98 22.76
N PHE A 204 -1.73 -13.23 21.90
CA PHE A 204 -0.85 -12.23 21.32
C PHE A 204 -0.43 -12.67 19.92
N ALA A 205 -0.38 -11.71 19.00
CA ALA A 205 0.12 -11.90 17.65
C ALA A 205 0.86 -10.63 17.23
N ALA A 206 2.00 -10.77 16.58
CA ALA A 206 2.79 -9.67 16.04
C ALA A 206 3.58 -10.16 14.83
N SER A 207 3.69 -9.32 13.80
CA SER A 207 4.63 -9.54 12.70
C SER A 207 6.06 -9.41 13.22
N LEU A 208 6.94 -10.36 12.88
CA LEU A 208 8.36 -10.34 13.26
C LEU A 208 9.20 -9.81 12.10
N ASP A 209 8.96 -10.32 10.90
CA ASP A 209 9.59 -9.92 9.67
C ASP A 209 8.58 -9.87 8.52
N HIS A 210 8.99 -9.26 7.41
CA HIS A 210 8.21 -9.20 6.18
C HIS A 210 9.15 -9.10 4.98
N ALA A 211 9.03 -10.00 4.02
CA ALA A 211 9.84 -10.01 2.81
C ALA A 211 8.94 -10.05 1.58
N MET A 212 9.30 -9.27 0.57
CA MET A 212 8.57 -9.24 -0.70
C MET A 212 9.53 -9.21 -1.88
N TRP A 213 9.08 -9.78 -2.99
CA TRP A 213 9.72 -9.71 -4.28
C TRP A 213 8.71 -9.21 -5.32
N PHE A 214 9.09 -8.20 -6.08
CA PHE A 214 8.28 -7.63 -7.15
C PHE A 214 8.81 -8.16 -8.48
N HIS A 215 8.08 -9.08 -9.10
CA HIS A 215 8.54 -9.82 -10.28
C HIS A 215 8.14 -9.20 -11.62
N SER A 216 7.07 -8.39 -11.64
CA SER A 216 6.53 -7.80 -12.85
C SER A 216 5.95 -6.42 -12.55
N THR A 217 5.70 -5.65 -13.60
CA THR A 217 4.90 -4.43 -13.50
C THR A 217 3.44 -4.79 -13.23
N PHE A 218 2.81 -4.08 -12.30
CA PHE A 218 1.40 -4.25 -11.99
C PHE A 218 0.77 -2.91 -11.58
N ARG A 219 -0.56 -2.90 -11.57
CA ARG A 219 -1.37 -1.77 -11.14
C ARG A 219 -2.08 -2.13 -9.86
N SER A 220 -1.68 -1.49 -8.76
CA SER A 220 -2.32 -1.72 -7.47
C SER A 220 -3.79 -1.27 -7.45
N ASP A 221 -4.19 -0.37 -8.36
CA ASP A 221 -5.59 0.05 -8.57
C ASP A 221 -6.47 -0.91 -9.36
N GLU A 222 -5.89 -1.98 -9.87
CA GLU A 222 -6.62 -3.07 -10.46
C GLU A 222 -6.84 -4.19 -9.43
N TRP A 223 -7.70 -5.14 -9.78
CA TRP A 223 -7.91 -6.33 -8.97
C TRP A 223 -6.61 -7.13 -8.85
N MET A 224 -6.23 -7.43 -7.61
CA MET A 224 -5.09 -8.30 -7.30
C MET A 224 -5.58 -9.50 -6.48
N LEU A 225 -5.18 -10.71 -6.90
CA LEU A 225 -5.38 -11.91 -6.11
C LEU A 225 -4.27 -12.00 -5.05
N TYR A 226 -4.66 -12.14 -3.78
CA TYR A 226 -3.74 -12.42 -2.69
C TYR A 226 -3.98 -13.83 -2.13
N GLU A 227 -3.14 -14.77 -2.54
CA GLU A 227 -3.13 -16.14 -2.02
C GLU A 227 -2.12 -16.23 -0.86
N CYS A 228 -2.53 -16.85 0.24
CA CYS A 228 -1.69 -17.04 1.42
C CYS A 228 -1.73 -18.51 1.84
N GLU A 229 -0.57 -19.05 2.21
CA GLU A 229 -0.43 -20.36 2.83
C GLU A 229 0.38 -20.25 4.12
N SER A 230 0.12 -21.13 5.09
CA SER A 230 0.92 -21.27 6.30
C SER A 230 1.48 -22.68 6.35
N PRO A 231 2.73 -22.90 5.90
CA PRO A 231 3.31 -24.25 5.84
C PRO A 231 3.62 -24.82 7.22
N TRP A 232 3.80 -23.96 8.25
CA TRP A 232 4.12 -24.37 9.62
C TRP A 232 3.70 -23.29 10.62
N ALA A 233 3.34 -23.68 11.85
CA ALA A 233 3.02 -22.83 12.99
C ALA A 233 3.47 -23.48 14.30
#